data_AF-X1HCA8-F1
#
_entry.id   AF-X1HCA8-F1
#
_cell.length_a   1.000
_cell.length_b   1.000
_cell.length_c   1.000
_cell.angle_alpha   90.00
_cell.angle_beta   90.00
_cell.angle_gamma   90.00
#
_symmetry.space_group_name_H-M   'P 1'
#
loop_
_entity.id
_entity.type
_entity.pdbx_description
1 polymer ?
#
loop_
_entity_poly.entity_id
_entity_poly.type
_entity_poly.pdbx_seq_one_letter_code
_entity_poly.pdbx_strand_id
1 'polypeptide(L)'
;AKEQDMEGICLLGEVPSYATQIANPKAALAVLEVLTKMLGIEVDLTELSNLARQSEEEMERIAKQATAVFIDQFTEPIWEQEEEEDEEEE
;
A
#
# COMPACT_ATOMS: atom_id res chain seq x y z
N ALA A 1 3.57 -15.07 27.04
CA ALA A 1 4.74 -14.32 27.55
C ALA A 1 4.43 -13.75 28.93
N LYS A 2 3.59 -12.73 29.04
CA LYS A 2 3.26 -12.08 30.33
C LYS A 2 2.68 -13.03 31.39
N GLU A 3 1.73 -13.89 31.03
CA GLU A 3 1.15 -14.90 31.96
C GLU A 3 2.13 -16.00 32.38
N GLN A 4 3.28 -16.07 31.72
CA GLN A 4 4.35 -17.04 31.96
C GLN A 4 5.60 -16.35 32.54
N ASP A 5 5.47 -15.10 33.01
CA ASP A 5 6.57 -14.26 33.52
C ASP A 5 7.79 -14.15 32.57
N MET A 6 7.54 -14.19 31.26
CA MET A 6 8.57 -14.01 30.24
C MET A 6 8.56 -12.58 29.70
N GLU A 7 9.75 -11.97 29.62
CA GLU A 7 9.96 -10.74 28.87
C GLU A 7 9.61 -10.96 27.39
N GLY A 8 8.97 -9.96 26.78
CA GLY A 8 8.54 -10.05 25.40
C GLY A 8 8.35 -8.68 24.79
N ILE A 9 8.50 -8.63 23.46
CA ILE A 9 8.21 -7.48 22.63
C ILE A 9 7.12 -7.84 21.61
N CYS A 10 6.30 -6.87 21.23
CA CYS A 10 5.36 -7.01 20.13
C CYS A 10 5.81 -6.11 18.98
N LEU A 11 5.98 -6.69 17.80
CA LEU A 11 6.25 -5.98 16.55
C LEU A 11 4.99 -6.05 15.68
N LEU A 12 4.54 -4.89 15.20
CA LEU A 12 3.34 -4.77 14.38
C LEU A 12 3.68 -4.00 13.12
N GLY A 13 3.36 -4.57 11.96
CA GLY A 13 3.47 -3.90 10.67
C GLY A 13 2.20 -3.12 10.37
N GLU A 14 2.32 -1.83 10.05
CA GLU A 14 1.20 -1.01 9.62
C GLU A 14 0.77 -1.42 8.20
N VAL A 15 -0.54 -1.52 7.98
CA VAL A 15 -1.13 -1.82 6.68
C VAL A 15 -2.24 -0.80 6.37
N PRO A 16 -2.43 -0.44 5.09
CA PRO A 16 -3.57 0.37 4.70
C PRO A 16 -4.90 -0.29 5.11
N SER A 17 -5.90 0.51 5.48
CA SER A 17 -7.20 0.01 5.97
C SER A 17 -7.90 -0.92 4.97
N TYR A 18 -7.83 -0.60 3.69
CA TYR A 18 -8.36 -1.41 2.59
C TYR A 18 -7.60 -2.73 2.37
N ALA A 19 -6.38 -2.86 2.91
CA ALA A 19 -5.51 -4.00 2.73
C ALA A 19 -5.47 -4.94 3.96
N THR A 20 -6.37 -4.75 4.92
CA THR A 20 -6.39 -5.53 6.18
C THR A 20 -6.82 -6.99 6.00
N GLN A 21 -7.59 -7.31 4.95
CA GLN A 21 -8.09 -8.67 4.68
C GLN A 21 -7.28 -9.44 3.63
N ILE A 22 -6.22 -8.84 3.10
CA ILE A 22 -5.36 -9.43 2.08
C ILE A 22 -3.95 -9.64 2.62
N ALA A 23 -3.20 -10.55 2.00
CA ALA A 23 -1.79 -10.72 2.33
C ALA A 23 -1.01 -9.43 2.04
N ASN A 24 -0.23 -8.96 3.01
CA ASN A 24 0.63 -7.79 2.86
C ASN A 24 2.10 -8.18 3.04
N PRO A 25 2.77 -8.67 1.97
CA PRO A 25 4.16 -9.13 2.03
C PRO A 25 5.13 -8.02 2.44
N LYS A 26 4.81 -6.76 2.12
CA LYS A 26 5.63 -5.61 2.53
C LYS A 26 5.63 -5.40 4.03
N ALA A 27 4.46 -5.47 4.68
CA ALA A 27 4.37 -5.39 6.14
C ALA A 27 5.07 -6.57 6.84
N ALA A 28 4.92 -7.78 6.29
CA ALA A 28 5.62 -8.96 6.81
C ALA A 28 7.15 -8.83 6.69
N LEU A 29 7.64 -8.35 5.54
CA LEU A 29 9.06 -8.10 5.30
C LEU A 29 9.62 -7.10 6.33
N ALA A 30 8.95 -5.97 6.52
CA ALA A 30 9.40 -4.94 7.46
C ALA A 30 9.50 -5.45 8.91
N VAL A 31 8.52 -6.25 9.37
CA VAL A 31 8.57 -6.87 10.71
C VAL A 31 9.73 -7.85 10.83
N LEU A 32 9.93 -8.69 9.81
CA LEU A 32 11.01 -9.68 9.80
C LEU A 32 12.39 -9.04 9.77
N GLU A 33 12.59 -7.98 8.99
CA GLU A 33 13.86 -7.22 8.96
C GLU A 33 14.23 -6.65 10.33
N VAL A 34 13.24 -6.11 11.07
CA VAL A 34 13.47 -5.62 12.43
C VAL A 34 13.76 -6.79 13.38
N LEU A 35 12.96 -7.86 13.31
CA LEU A 35 13.09 -9.01 14.19
C LEU A 35 14.44 -9.71 14.02
N THR A 36 14.86 -10.01 12.80
CA THR A 36 16.14 -10.70 12.52
C THR A 36 17.33 -9.86 12.98
N LYS A 37 17.27 -8.55 12.76
CA LYS A 37 18.26 -7.59 13.27
C LYS A 37 18.31 -7.57 14.80
N MET A 38 17.16 -7.60 15.47
CA MET A 38 17.08 -7.65 16.94
C MET A 38 17.65 -8.95 17.51
N LEU A 39 17.41 -10.07 16.83
CA LEU A 39 17.88 -11.40 17.24
C LEU A 39 19.33 -11.67 16.84
N GLY A 40 19.90 -10.87 15.93
CA GLY A 40 21.25 -11.08 15.40
C GLY A 40 21.38 -12.35 14.55
N ILE A 41 20.29 -12.76 13.89
CA ILE A 41 20.26 -13.95 13.03
C ILE A 41 20.19 -13.54 11.56
N GLU A 42 20.78 -14.37 10.71
CA GLU A 42 20.64 -14.24 9.26
C GLU A 42 19.50 -15.13 8.77
N VAL A 43 18.56 -14.52 8.05
CA VAL A 43 17.46 -15.21 7.37
C VAL A 43 17.44 -14.69 5.95
N ASP A 44 17.41 -15.60 4.98
CA ASP A 44 17.24 -15.22 3.58
C ASP A 44 15.79 -14.78 3.34
N LEU A 45 15.61 -13.48 3.09
CA LEU A 45 14.30 -12.86 2.81
C LEU A 45 14.13 -12.52 1.32
N THR A 46 14.99 -13.04 0.43
CA THR A 46 15.02 -12.68 -0.99
C THR A 46 13.69 -12.97 -1.71
N GLU A 47 13.07 -14.12 -1.44
CA GLU A 47 11.77 -14.45 -2.05
C GLU A 47 10.67 -13.51 -1.56
N LEU A 48 10.66 -13.22 -0.26
CA LEU A 48 9.67 -12.32 0.35
C LEU A 48 9.84 -10.88 -0.15
N SER A 49 11.07 -10.41 -0.32
CA SER A 49 11.35 -9.06 -0.84
C SER A 49 10.91 -8.91 -2.29
N ASN A 50 11.11 -9.95 -3.11
CA ASN A 50 10.58 -9.99 -4.48
C ASN A 50 9.05 -9.97 -4.51
N LEU A 51 8.40 -10.74 -3.63
CA LEU A 51 6.93 -10.74 -3.53
C LEU A 51 6.40 -9.38 -3.04
N ALA A 52 7.07 -8.75 -2.08
CA ALA A 52 6.73 -7.42 -1.59
C ALA A 52 6.79 -6.37 -2.71
N ARG A 53 7.86 -6.39 -3.52
CA ARG A 53 8.00 -5.49 -4.67
C ARG A 53 6.89 -5.69 -5.70
N GLN A 54 6.60 -6.93 -6.08
CA GLN A 54 5.55 -7.24 -7.05
C GLN A 54 4.17 -6.79 -6.56
N SER A 55 3.87 -7.04 -5.28
CA SER A 55 2.60 -6.63 -4.66
C SER A 55 2.45 -5.11 -4.60
N GLU A 56 3.54 -4.38 -4.33
CA GLU A 56 3.56 -2.92 -4.33
C GLU A 56 3.32 -2.34 -5.73
N GLU A 57 3.98 -2.87 -6.75
CA GLU A 57 3.77 -2.48 -8.16
C GLU A 57 2.32 -2.72 -8.61
N GLU A 58 1.73 -3.84 -8.20
CA GLU A 58 0.32 -4.15 -8.50
C GLU A 58 -0.64 -3.17 -7.80
N MET A 59 -0.43 -2.89 -6.52
CA MET A 59 -1.25 -1.92 -5.77
C MET A 59 -1.15 -0.52 -6.37
N GLU A 60 0.04 -0.08 -6.78
CA GLU A 60 0.22 1.21 -7.44
C GLU A 60 -0.57 1.28 -8.75
N ARG A 61 -0.54 0.20 -9.55
CA ARG A 61 -1.32 0.11 -10.79
C ARG A 61 -2.82 0.21 -10.52
N ILE A 62 -3.32 -0.52 -9.51
CA ILE A 62 -4.73 -0.49 -9.12
C ILE A 62 -5.13 0.92 -8.64
N ALA A 63 -4.30 1.57 -7.84
CA ALA A 63 -4.55 2.92 -7.34
C ALA A 63 -4.65 3.96 -8.48
N LYS A 64 -3.75 3.87 -9.47
CA LYS A 64 -3.81 4.73 -10.67
C LYS A 64 -5.08 4.51 -11.48
N GLN A 65 -5.49 3.25 -11.66
CA GLN A 65 -6.73 2.90 -12.36
C GLN A 65 -7.97 3.42 -11.62
N ALA A 66 -8.04 3.22 -10.31
CA ALA A 66 -9.13 3.73 -9.48
C ALA A 66 -9.23 5.26 -9.55
N THR A 67 -8.09 5.95 -9.55
CA THR A 67 -8.02 7.41 -9.69
C THR A 67 -8.54 7.86 -11.06
N ALA A 68 -8.12 7.19 -12.14
CA ALA A 68 -8.59 7.52 -13.49
C ALA A 68 -10.11 7.34 -13.64
N VAL A 69 -10.66 6.24 -13.10
CA VAL A 69 -12.12 6.00 -13.09
C VAL A 69 -12.85 7.07 -12.27
N PHE A 70 -12.28 7.51 -11.15
CA PHE A 70 -12.87 8.55 -10.34
C PHE A 70 -12.94 9.89 -11.09
N ILE A 71 -11.87 10.28 -11.80
CA ILE A 71 -11.83 11.51 -12.60
C ILE A 71 -12.92 11.45 -13.68
N ASP A 72 -12.99 10.36 -14.45
CA ASP A 72 -13.96 10.19 -15.53
C ASP A 72 -15.43 10.25 -15.05
N GLN A 73 -15.72 9.70 -13.86
CA GLN A 73 -17.10 9.61 -13.34
C GLN A 73 -17.56 10.82 -12.54
N PHE A 74 -16.63 11.56 -11.92
CA PHE A 74 -16.97 12.55 -10.89
C PHE A 74 -16.37 13.93 -11.15
N THR A 75 -15.64 14.12 -12.25
CA THR A 75 -15.11 15.43 -12.64
C THR A 75 -15.40 15.71 -14.11
N GLU A 76 -15.70 16.96 -14.41
CA GLU A 76 -15.73 17.45 -15.78
C GLU A 76 -14.32 17.89 -16.19
N PRO A 77 -13.85 17.51 -17.39
CA PRO A 77 -12.59 17.99 -17.90
C PRO A 77 -12.63 19.51 -18.16
N ILE A 78 -11.53 20.20 -17.84
CA ILE A 78 -11.43 21.67 -17.98
C ILE A 78 -11.68 22.13 -19.43
N TRP A 79 -11.30 21.32 -20.41
CA TRP A 79 -11.51 21.63 -21.84
C TRP A 79 -12.96 21.54 -22.30
N GLU A 80 -13.83 20.79 -21.61
CA GLU A 80 -15.27 20.77 -21.90
C GLU A 80 -15.96 22.03 -21.32
N GLN A 81 -15.36 22.69 -20.33
CA GLN A 81 -15.89 23.92 -19.74
C GLN A 81 -15.60 25.17 -20.60
N GLU A 82 -14.43 25.22 -21.26
CA GLU A 82 -14.10 26.33 -22.17
C GLU A 82 -15.04 26.37 -23.40
N GLU A 83 -15.48 25.21 -23.90
CA GLU A 83 -16.43 25.12 -25.02
C GLU A 83 -17.83 25.65 -24.64
N GLU A 84 -18.29 25.43 -23.40
CA GLU A 84 -19.57 25.96 -22.92
C GLU A 84 -19.52 27.48 -22.65
N GLU A 85 -18.41 28.00 -22.13
CA GLU A 85 -18.23 29.45 -21.91
C GLU A 85 -18.15 30.24 -23.22
N ASP A 86 -17.50 29.69 -24.26
CA ASP A 86 -17.44 30.31 -25.59
C ASP A 86 -18.80 30.29 -26.33
N GLU A 87 -19.66 29.29 -26.07
CA GLU A 87 -21.03 29.23 -26.63
C GLU A 87 -22.04 30.17 -25.92
N GLU A 88 -21.80 30.54 -24.66
CA GLU A 88 -22.65 31.50 -23.92
C GLU A 88 -22.33 32.98 -24.24
N GLU A 89 -21.16 33.28 -24.83
CA GLU A 89 -20.74 34.65 -25.20
C GLU A 89 -21.12 35.09 -26.65
N GLU A 90 -21.74 34.24 -27.48
CA GLU A 90 -22.33 34.58 -28.81
C GLU A 90 -23.85 34.85 -28.79
#